data_AF-A0A9E0EXN3-F1
#
_entry.id   AF-A0A9E0EXN3-F1
#
_cell.length_a   1.000
_cell.length_b   1.000
_cell.length_c   1.000
_cell.angle_alpha   90.00
_cell.angle_beta   90.00
_cell.angle_gamma   90.00
#
_symmetry.space_group_name_H-M   'P 1'
#
loop_
_entity.id
_entity.type
_entity.pdbx_description
1 polymer ?
#
loop_
_entity_poly.entity_id
_entity_poly.type
_entity_poly.pdbx_seq_one_letter_code
_entity_poly.pdbx_strand_id
1 'polypeptide(L)' 'TPDYILVNLSMGSSFRLGNQPLEVNLTVQNLLDKKYVDHLSTLKEVDLYNPGRNISLSLRIPFRASIR' A
#
# COMPACT_ATOMS: atom_id res chain seq x y z
N THR A 1 -2.22 -7.54 -23.70
CA THR A 1 -3.03 -7.78 -22.47
C THR A 1 -4.20 -6.84 -22.55
N PRO A 2 -5.40 -7.18 -22.06
CA PRO A 2 -6.51 -6.23 -22.03
C PRO A 2 -6.15 -5.01 -21.17
N ASP A 3 -6.66 -3.85 -21.55
CA ASP A 3 -6.53 -2.65 -20.74
C ASP A 3 -7.28 -2.80 -19.42
N TYR A 4 -6.74 -2.20 -18.36
CA TYR A 4 -7.36 -2.19 -17.04
C TYR A 4 -7.10 -0.87 -16.32
N ILE A 5 -7.99 -0.55 -15.39
CA ILE A 5 -7.85 0.60 -14.50
C ILE A 5 -7.77 0.04 -13.08
N LEU A 6 -6.74 0.45 -12.34
CA LEU A 6 -6.64 0.20 -10.90
C LEU A 6 -6.93 1.49 -10.15
N VAL A 7 -7.84 1.42 -9.19
CA VAL A 7 -8.10 2.50 -8.24
C VAL A 7 -7.40 2.14 -6.94
N ASN A 8 -6.53 3.03 -6.47
CA ASN A 8 -5.84 2.89 -5.19
C ASN A 8 -6.31 3.99 -4.25
N LEU A 9 -6.41 3.67 -2.96
CA LEU A 9 -6.80 4.61 -1.91
C LEU A 9 -5.73 4.60 -0.83
N SER A 10 -5.32 5.79 -0.37
CA SER A 10 -4.47 5.93 0.82
C SER A 10 -5.05 7.03 1.70
N MET A 11 -5.15 6.74 3.00
CA MET A 11 -5.60 7.67 4.01
C MET A 11 -4.66 7.61 5.19
N GLY A 12 -4.13 8.78 5.56
CA GLY A 12 -3.14 8.92 6.61
C GLY A 12 -3.51 10.02 7.59
N SER A 13 -3.10 9.86 8.84
CA SER A 13 -3.16 10.92 9.85
C SER A 13 -1.86 10.96 10.65
N SER A 14 -1.39 12.16 10.92
CA SER A 14 -0.27 12.42 11.82
C SER A 14 -0.78 13.12 13.07
N PHE A 15 -0.38 12.61 14.23
CA PHE A 15 -0.72 13.19 15.51
C PHE A 15 0.44 13.08 16.49
N ARG A 16 0.40 13.90 17.53
CA ARG A 16 1.40 13.87 18.60
C ARG A 16 0.80 13.17 19.81
N LEU A 17 1.50 12.16 20.31
CA LEU A 17 1.24 11.57 21.61
C LEU A 17 2.26 12.16 22.59
N GLY A 18 1.90 13.27 23.25
CA GLY A 18 2.85 14.08 24.01
C GLY A 18 3.92 14.70 23.10
N ASN A 19 5.21 14.44 23.38
CA ASN A 19 6.32 14.90 22.55
C ASN A 19 6.70 13.92 21.43
N GLN A 20 5.99 12.79 21.31
CA GLN A 20 6.26 11.76 20.32
C GLN A 20 5.38 11.97 19.09
N PRO A 21 5.94 12.30 17.91
CA PRO A 21 5.18 12.26 16.67
C PRO A 21 4.80 10.81 16.31
N LEU A 22 3.61 10.63 15.77
CA LEU A 22 3.09 9.35 15.34
C LEU A 22 2.30 9.52 14.03
N GLU A 23 2.50 8.60 13.10
CA GLU A 23 1.77 8.58 11.83
C GLU A 23 1.10 7.23 11.66
N VAL A 24 -0.19 7.25 11.32
CA VAL A 24 -0.97 6.07 10.98
C VAL A 24 -1.42 6.22 9.53
N ASN A 25 -1.17 5.22 8.69
CA ASN A 25 -1.69 5.21 7.32
C ASN A 25 -2.36 3.88 6.99
N LEU A 26 -3.58 3.97 6.46
CA LEU A 26 -4.31 2.88 5.83
C LEU A 26 -4.18 3.03 4.31
N THR A 27 -3.71 2.00 3.64
CA THR A 27 -3.65 1.99 2.17
C THR A 27 -4.35 0.75 1.63
N VAL A 28 -5.13 0.95 0.57
CA VAL A 28 -5.78 -0.10 -0.19
C VAL A 28 -5.30 0.01 -1.64
N GLN A 29 -4.52 -0.96 -2.09
CA GLN A 29 -4.21 -1.13 -3.50
C GLN A 29 -5.26 -2.02 -4.17
N ASN A 30 -5.64 -1.69 -5.39
CA ASN A 30 -6.70 -2.37 -6.12
C ASN A 30 -8.03 -2.38 -5.34
N LEU A 31 -8.52 -1.18 -5.00
CA LEU A 31 -9.73 -0.95 -4.21
C LEU A 31 -10.96 -1.68 -4.79
N LEU A 32 -11.06 -1.72 -6.12
CA LEU A 32 -12.17 -2.35 -6.85
C LEU A 32 -11.95 -3.86 -7.11
N ASP A 33 -10.88 -4.46 -6.60
CA ASP A 33 -10.57 -5.89 -6.71
C ASP A 33 -10.54 -6.42 -8.14
N LYS A 34 -10.00 -5.62 -9.05
CA LYS A 34 -9.89 -5.97 -10.46
C LYS A 34 -8.93 -7.16 -10.59
N LYS A 35 -9.35 -8.19 -11.31
CA LYS A 35 -8.47 -9.25 -11.79
C LYS A 35 -7.66 -8.73 -12.98
N TYR A 36 -6.33 -8.72 -12.88
CA TYR A 36 -5.44 -8.17 -13.91
C TYR A 36 -4.14 -8.96 -14.03
N VAL A 37 -3.46 -8.75 -15.16
CA VAL A 37 -2.10 -9.21 -15.40
C VAL A 37 -1.33 -8.04 -15.98
N ASP A 38 -0.22 -7.66 -15.35
CA ASP A 38 0.64 -6.60 -15.87
C ASP A 38 1.19 -6.98 -17.25
N HIS A 39 1.37 -5.97 -18.11
CA HIS A 39 1.86 -6.19 -19.47
C HIS A 39 3.24 -6.86 -19.51
N LEU A 40 4.08 -6.57 -18.51
CA LEU A 40 5.44 -7.11 -18.37
C LEU A 40 5.54 -8.28 -17.38
N SER A 41 4.42 -8.83 -16.91
CA SER A 41 4.46 -9.99 -16.01
C SER A 41 4.96 -11.22 -16.75
N THR A 42 6.09 -11.79 -16.31
CA THR A 42 6.62 -13.07 -16.83
C THR A 42 5.72 -14.25 -16.46
N LEU A 43 4.94 -14.12 -15.39
CA LEU A 43 4.01 -15.14 -14.91
C LEU A 43 2.69 -15.17 -15.72
N LYS A 44 2.53 -14.26 -16.68
CA LYS A 44 1.39 -14.22 -17.60
C LYS A 44 1.29 -15.48 -18.45
N GLU A 45 2.42 -16.07 -18.85
CA GLU A 45 2.44 -17.27 -19.70
C GLU A 45 1.84 -18.51 -19.02
N VAL A 46 1.77 -18.49 -17.68
CA VAL A 46 1.18 -19.55 -16.87
C VAL A 46 -0.17 -19.17 -16.27
N ASP A 47 -0.83 -18.15 -16.85
CA ASP A 47 -2.15 -17.64 -16.43
C ASP A 47 -2.20 -17.22 -14.94
N LEU A 48 -1.06 -16.83 -14.37
CA LEU A 48 -1.02 -16.34 -13.00
C LEU A 48 -1.34 -14.85 -12.96
N TYR A 49 -2.38 -14.52 -12.22
CA TYR A 49 -2.85 -13.16 -12.06
C TYR A 49 -2.03 -12.42 -11.01
N ASN A 50 -1.87 -11.11 -11.22
CA ASN A 50 -1.31 -10.23 -10.20
C ASN A 50 -2.19 -10.22 -8.95
N PRO A 51 -1.64 -9.89 -7.77
CA PRO A 51 -2.41 -9.80 -6.53
C PRO A 51 -3.65 -8.91 -6.68
N GLY A 52 -4.78 -9.38 -6.15
CA GLY A 52 -6.06 -8.67 -6.11
C GLY A 52 -6.05 -7.47 -5.15
N ARG A 53 -7.14 -7.24 -4.42
CA ARG A 53 -7.18 -6.19 -3.39
C ARG A 53 -6.16 -6.47 -2.28
N ASN A 54 -5.30 -5.49 -2.01
CA ASN A 54 -4.33 -5.52 -0.93
C ASN A 54 -4.59 -4.38 0.05
N ILE A 55 -4.71 -4.69 1.34
CA ILE A 55 -5.01 -3.72 2.41
C ILE A 55 -3.83 -3.72 3.38
N SER A 56 -3.22 -2.56 3.59
CA SER A 56 -2.12 -2.38 4.53
C SER A 56 -2.42 -1.28 5.55
N LEU A 57 -2.16 -1.58 6.83
CA LEU A 57 -2.14 -0.61 7.91
C LEU A 57 -0.68 -0.41 8.33
N SER A 58 -0.25 0.85 8.42
CA SER A 58 1.10 1.21 8.82
C SER A 58 1.08 2.17 10.00
N LEU A 59 2.06 2.00 10.89
CA LEU A 59 2.30 2.83 12.05
C LEU A 59 3.77 3.24 12.03
N ARG A 60 4.05 4.55 12.03
CA ARG A 60 5.41 5.10 12.09
C ARG A 60 5.59 5.90 13.38
N ILE A 61 6.65 5.57 14.13
CA ILE A 61 7.03 6.23 15.38
C ILE A 61 8.52 6.64 15.25
N PRO A 62 8.82 7.91 14.95
CA PRO A 62 10.20 8.39 14.83
C PRO A 62 10.88 8.46 16.20
N PHE A 63 11.95 7.70 16.42
CA PHE A 63 12.72 7.78 17.66
C PHE A 63 13.73 8.94 17.60
N ARG A 64 13.81 9.74 18.67
CA ARG A 64 14.91 10.67 18.87
C ARG A 64 16.05 9.95 19.58
N ALA A 65 17.07 9.53 18.83
CA ALA A 65 18.32 9.07 19.42
C ALA A 65 19.16 10.30 19.83
N SER A 66 19.31 10.53 21.13
CA SER A 66 20.31 11.49 21.63
C SER A 66 21.62 10.73 21.81
N ILE A 67 22.54 10.85 20.85
CA ILE A 67 23.94 10.44 21.05
C ILE A 67 24.58 11.56 21.88
N ARG A 68 24.93 11.25 23.13
CA ARG A 68 25.86 12.06 23.94
C ARG A 68 27.24 11.45 23.87
#